data_AF-A0A9R1BS75-F1
#
_entry.id   AF-A0A9R1BS75-F1
#
_cell.length_a   1.000
_cell.length_b   1.000
_cell.length_c   1.000
_cell.angle_alpha   90.00
_cell.angle_beta   90.00
_cell.angle_gamma   90.00
#
_symmetry.space_group_name_H-M   'P 1'
#
loop_
_entity.id
_entity.type
_entity.pdbx_description
1 polymer ?
#
loop_
_entity_poly.entity_id
_entity_poly.type
_entity_poly.pdbx_seq_one_letter_code
_entity_poly.pdbx_strand_id
1 'polypeptide(L)'
;MGLRRKPQAWLEFMMRFELGLEKPYPRRALQSALTIALSYVVGGLVPLMPYMLIPTGHDAMRTSVVLTLVALFFFGYVKGRFTGSRPLFSALQTTFIGAVASAATYRIAKVVQA
;
A
#
# COMPACT_ATOMS: atom_id res chain seq x y z
N MET A 1 -32.65 31.61 -0.12
CA MET A 1 -34.04 31.10 0.03
C MET A 1 -34.41 29.96 -0.95
N GLY A 2 -33.47 29.40 -1.73
CA GLY A 2 -33.79 28.39 -2.76
C GLY A 2 -33.82 26.92 -2.31
N LEU A 3 -33.04 26.54 -1.29
CA LEU A 3 -32.90 25.12 -0.89
C LEU A 3 -34.08 24.55 -0.09
N ARG A 4 -34.86 25.39 0.62
CA ARG A 4 -36.07 24.96 1.37
C ARG A 4 -37.14 24.32 0.48
N ARG A 5 -37.17 24.65 -0.82
CA ARG A 5 -38.11 24.06 -1.78
C ARG A 5 -37.63 22.73 -2.37
N LYS A 6 -36.37 22.34 -2.14
CA LYS A 6 -35.76 21.10 -2.66
C LYS A 6 -35.16 20.29 -1.49
N PRO A 7 -35.99 19.56 -0.73
CA PRO A 7 -35.56 18.87 0.49
C PRO A 7 -34.43 17.86 0.23
N GLN A 8 -34.38 17.23 -0.94
CA GLN A 8 -33.29 16.32 -1.31
C GLN A 8 -31.94 17.03 -1.47
N ALA A 9 -31.93 18.23 -2.09
CA ALA A 9 -30.70 19.01 -2.25
C ALA A 9 -30.23 19.60 -0.91
N TRP A 10 -31.17 19.95 -0.02
CA TRP A 10 -30.86 20.38 1.35
C TRP A 10 -30.28 19.23 2.19
N LEU A 11 -30.86 18.04 2.10
CA LEU A 11 -30.34 16.83 2.77
C LEU A 11 -28.94 16.46 2.28
N GLU A 12 -28.71 16.50 0.96
CA GLU A 12 -27.41 16.17 0.38
C GLU A 12 -26.34 17.22 0.73
N PHE A 13 -26.74 18.50 0.84
CA PHE A 13 -25.91 19.56 1.37
C PHE A 13 -25.55 19.32 2.85
N MET A 14 -26.52 19.04 3.72
CA MET A 14 -26.24 18.73 5.13
C MET A 14 -25.38 17.46 5.27
N MET A 15 -25.68 16.39 4.53
CA MET A 15 -24.85 15.17 4.56
C MET A 15 -23.40 15.43 4.14
N ARG A 16 -23.17 16.30 3.16
CA ARG A 16 -21.83 16.58 2.65
C ARG A 16 -21.05 17.58 3.51
N PHE A 17 -21.69 18.66 3.97
CA PHE A 17 -21.01 19.78 4.64
C PHE A 17 -21.09 19.73 6.16
N GLU A 18 -22.10 19.06 6.73
CA GLU A 18 -22.26 18.93 8.18
C GLU A 18 -21.72 17.59 8.69
N LEU A 19 -22.00 16.49 7.97
CA LEU A 19 -21.60 15.14 8.37
C LEU A 19 -20.32 14.65 7.68
N GLY A 20 -19.83 15.36 6.64
CA GLY A 20 -18.68 14.93 5.84
C GLY A 20 -18.89 13.62 5.07
N LEU A 21 -20.15 13.18 4.94
CA LEU A 21 -20.51 11.92 4.30
C LEU A 21 -20.68 12.12 2.79
N GLU A 22 -19.80 11.52 2.02
CA GLU A 22 -19.93 11.42 0.56
C GLU A 22 -20.69 10.12 0.25
N LYS A 23 -21.78 10.20 -0.53
CA LYS A 23 -22.60 9.01 -0.85
C LYS A 23 -21.71 7.90 -1.43
N PRO A 24 -21.60 6.73 -0.77
CA PRO A 24 -20.76 5.65 -1.26
C PRO A 24 -21.37 5.06 -2.53
N TYR A 25 -20.60 5.05 -3.62
CA TYR A 25 -20.99 4.37 -4.85
C TYR A 25 -20.79 2.85 -4.67
N PRO A 26 -21.84 2.02 -4.65
CA PRO A 26 -21.73 0.60 -4.28
C PRO A 26 -20.82 -0.20 -5.20
N ARG A 27 -20.77 0.13 -6.50
CA ARG A 27 -19.83 -0.50 -7.45
C ARG A 27 -18.37 -0.15 -7.20
N ARG A 28 -18.08 1.02 -6.60
CA ARG A 28 -16.71 1.47 -6.29
C ARG A 28 -16.09 0.66 -5.17
N ALA A 29 -16.90 0.16 -4.23
CA ALA A 29 -16.42 -0.67 -3.12
C ALA A 29 -15.81 -2.00 -3.61
N LEU A 30 -16.51 -2.71 -4.50
CA LEU A 30 -16.01 -3.97 -5.08
C LEU A 30 -14.75 -3.74 -5.94
N GLN A 31 -14.73 -2.69 -6.75
CA GLN A 31 -13.56 -2.34 -7.55
C GLN A 31 -12.34 -2.04 -6.67
N SER A 32 -12.50 -1.27 -5.60
CA SER A 32 -11.42 -1.00 -4.64
C SER A 32 -10.92 -2.29 -3.98
N ALA A 33 -11.82 -3.17 -3.53
CA ALA A 33 -11.46 -4.43 -2.91
C ALA A 33 -10.64 -5.32 -3.86
N LEU A 34 -11.11 -5.50 -5.09
CA LEU A 34 -10.40 -6.29 -6.11
C LEU A 34 -9.05 -5.68 -6.47
N THR A 35 -8.98 -4.35 -6.60
CA THR A 35 -7.74 -3.66 -6.95
C THR A 35 -6.68 -3.86 -5.85
N ILE A 36 -7.07 -3.73 -4.58
CA ILE A 36 -6.16 -3.94 -3.44
C ILE A 36 -5.74 -5.42 -3.37
N ALA A 37 -6.68 -6.36 -3.49
CA ALA A 37 -6.39 -7.78 -3.44
C ALA A 37 -5.39 -8.20 -4.51
N LEU A 38 -5.63 -7.82 -5.77
CA LEU A 38 -4.71 -8.12 -6.87
C LEU A 38 -3.35 -7.44 -6.68
N SER A 39 -3.34 -6.17 -6.25
CA SER A 39 -2.09 -5.45 -5.98
C SER A 39 -1.28 -6.13 -4.87
N TYR A 40 -1.93 -6.65 -3.84
CA TYR A 40 -1.27 -7.35 -2.74
C TYR A 40 -0.69 -8.70 -3.17
N VAL A 41 -1.42 -9.45 -3.99
CA VAL A 41 -0.91 -10.70 -4.59
C VAL A 41 0.32 -10.41 -5.44
N VAL A 42 0.24 -9.47 -6.38
CA VAL A 42 1.37 -9.15 -7.26
C VAL A 42 2.56 -8.58 -6.46
N GLY A 43 2.30 -7.69 -5.50
CA GLY A 43 3.34 -7.12 -4.65
C GLY A 43 4.02 -8.15 -3.75
N GLY A 44 3.24 -9.09 -3.20
CA GLY A 44 3.75 -10.17 -2.36
C GLY A 44 4.55 -11.24 -3.12
N LEU A 45 4.32 -11.39 -4.42
CA LEU A 45 5.12 -12.30 -5.26
C LEU A 45 6.55 -11.80 -5.46
N VAL A 46 6.80 -10.49 -5.44
CA VAL A 46 8.13 -9.91 -5.66
C VAL A 46 9.21 -10.50 -4.72
N PRO A 47 9.06 -10.51 -3.38
CA PRO A 47 10.04 -11.12 -2.49
C PRO A 47 10.11 -12.66 -2.63
N LEU A 48 9.06 -13.32 -3.11
CA LEU A 48 9.01 -14.78 -3.25
C LEU A 48 9.69 -15.26 -4.54
N MET A 49 9.75 -14.44 -5.58
CA MET A 49 10.34 -14.78 -6.88
C MET A 49 11.74 -15.41 -6.78
N PRO A 50 12.70 -14.87 -6.01
CA PRO A 50 14.04 -15.47 -5.92
C PRO A 50 14.05 -16.86 -5.28
N TYR A 51 13.12 -17.16 -4.37
CA TYR A 51 12.98 -18.48 -3.76
C TYR A 51 12.41 -19.53 -4.73
N MET A 52 11.69 -19.10 -5.77
CA MET A 52 11.20 -20.01 -6.81
C MET A 52 12.28 -20.37 -7.83
N LEU A 53 13.28 -19.49 -8.01
CA LEU A 53 14.29 -19.61 -9.07
C LEU A 53 15.66 -20.09 -8.55
N ILE A 54 16.00 -19.80 -7.30
CA ILE A 54 17.32 -20.09 -6.71
C ILE A 54 17.18 -21.24 -5.70
N PRO A 55 17.80 -22.40 -5.94
CA PRO A 55 17.71 -23.56 -5.03
C PRO A 55 18.38 -23.32 -3.68
N THR A 56 19.40 -22.46 -3.64
CA THR A 56 20.18 -22.18 -2.43
C THR A 56 19.48 -21.14 -1.56
N GLY A 57 18.96 -21.55 -0.40
CA GLY A 57 18.16 -20.67 0.47
C GLY A 57 18.87 -19.38 0.92
N HIS A 58 20.18 -19.43 1.16
CA HIS A 58 20.96 -18.26 1.58
C HIS A 58 21.12 -17.22 0.44
N ASP A 59 21.35 -17.69 -0.79
CA ASP A 59 21.50 -16.81 -1.96
C ASP A 59 20.14 -16.28 -2.44
N ALA A 60 19.09 -17.11 -2.35
CA ALA A 60 17.71 -16.70 -2.58
C ALA A 60 17.30 -15.57 -1.62
N MET A 61 17.63 -15.70 -0.33
CA MET A 61 17.36 -14.67 0.67
C MET A 61 18.06 -13.35 0.36
N ARG A 62 19.38 -13.38 0.07
CA ARG A 62 20.14 -12.16 -0.28
C ARG A 62 19.54 -11.47 -1.50
N THR A 63 19.23 -12.23 -2.54
CA THR A 63 18.64 -11.73 -3.78
C THR A 63 17.24 -11.15 -3.54
N SER A 64 16.42 -11.82 -2.73
CA SER A 64 15.09 -11.36 -2.32
C SER A 64 15.12 -10.03 -1.56
N VAL A 65 16.07 -9.86 -0.64
CA VAL A 65 16.23 -8.59 0.10
C VAL A 65 16.54 -7.45 -0.87
N VAL A 66 17.52 -7.62 -1.76
CA VAL A 66 17.89 -6.57 -2.73
C VAL A 66 16.71 -6.25 -3.66
N LEU A 67 16.07 -7.27 -4.23
CA LEU A 67 14.93 -7.11 -5.12
C LEU A 67 13.77 -6.37 -4.44
N THR A 68 13.46 -6.73 -3.19
CA THR A 68 12.38 -6.11 -2.42
C THR A 68 12.69 -4.66 -2.08
N LEU A 69 13.94 -4.34 -1.71
CA LEU A 69 14.33 -2.95 -1.45
C LEU A 69 14.22 -2.08 -2.71
N VAL A 70 14.63 -2.59 -3.87
CA VAL A 70 14.47 -1.89 -5.16
C VAL A 70 12.99 -1.69 -5.48
N ALA A 71 12.15 -2.71 -5.27
CA ALA A 71 10.72 -2.60 -5.48
C ALA A 71 10.06 -1.58 -4.54
N LEU A 72 10.38 -1.61 -3.25
CA LEU A 72 9.87 -0.64 -2.26
C LEU A 72 10.30 0.80 -2.60
N PHE A 73 11.53 0.98 -3.06
CA PHE A 73 12.01 2.28 -3.51
C PHE A 73 11.20 2.76 -4.73
N PHE A 74 11.02 1.90 -5.73
CA PHE A 74 10.23 2.21 -6.93
C PHE A 74 8.77 2.56 -6.58
N PHE A 75 8.09 1.72 -5.80
CA PHE A 75 6.71 1.98 -5.38
C PHE A 75 6.59 3.23 -4.51
N GLY A 76 7.56 3.48 -3.62
CA GLY A 76 7.60 4.69 -2.82
C GLY A 76 7.81 5.96 -3.65
N TYR A 77 8.62 5.89 -4.71
CA TYR A 77 8.81 6.98 -5.66
C TYR A 77 7.52 7.28 -6.44
N VAL A 78 6.90 6.22 -6.99
CA VAL A 78 5.64 6.30 -7.74
C VAL A 78 4.53 6.87 -6.85
N LYS A 79 4.41 6.37 -5.62
CA LYS A 79 3.50 6.90 -4.60
C LYS A 79 3.73 8.39 -4.39
N GLY A 80 4.97 8.82 -4.16
CA GLY A 80 5.30 10.22 -3.90
C GLY A 80 4.94 11.13 -5.07
N ARG A 81 5.14 10.66 -6.30
CA ARG A 81 4.75 11.39 -7.52
C ARG A 81 3.23 11.56 -7.63
N PHE A 82 2.45 10.53 -7.32
CA PHE A 82 0.98 10.59 -7.39
C PHE A 82 0.34 11.38 -6.25
N THR A 83 0.94 11.39 -5.06
CA THR A 83 0.39 12.10 -3.89
C THR A 83 0.87 13.56 -3.78
N GLY A 84 1.60 14.08 -4.78
CA GLY A 84 2.15 15.43 -4.77
C GLY A 84 3.24 15.68 -3.72
N SER A 85 3.79 14.60 -3.15
CA SER A 85 4.87 14.66 -2.15
C SER A 85 6.24 14.61 -2.84
N ARG A 86 7.33 14.94 -2.13
CA ARG A 86 8.71 14.82 -2.68
C ARG A 86 9.00 13.34 -3.02
N PRO A 87 9.14 12.95 -4.30
CA PRO A 87 9.17 11.53 -4.69
C PRO A 87 10.33 10.74 -4.08
N LEU A 88 11.52 11.33 -4.05
CA LEU A 88 12.71 10.71 -3.47
C LEU A 88 12.56 10.47 -1.96
N PHE A 89 11.96 11.42 -1.23
CA PHE A 89 11.76 11.26 0.20
C PHE A 89 10.74 10.16 0.51
N SER A 90 9.65 10.09 -0.26
CA SER A 90 8.66 9.01 -0.18
C SER A 90 9.27 7.64 -0.48
N ALA A 91 10.17 7.55 -1.48
CA ALA A 91 10.91 6.34 -1.81
C ALA A 91 11.81 5.88 -0.67
N LEU A 92 12.63 6.78 -0.13
CA LEU A 92 13.52 6.50 0.99
C LEU A 92 12.76 6.10 2.25
N GLN A 93 11.69 6.82 2.60
CA GLN A 93 10.86 6.51 3.75
C GLN A 93 10.22 5.12 3.62
N THR A 94 9.64 4.81 2.46
CA THR A 94 8.98 3.51 2.21
C THR A 94 9.99 2.36 2.32
N THR A 95 11.16 2.54 1.72
CA THR A 95 12.26 1.55 1.76
C THR A 95 12.78 1.35 3.18
N PHE A 96 12.97 2.44 3.93
CA PHE A 96 13.46 2.40 5.31
C PHE A 96 12.50 1.68 6.25
N ILE A 97 11.20 1.99 6.18
CA ILE A 97 10.17 1.31 6.97
C ILE A 97 10.17 -0.19 6.67
N GLY A 98 10.24 -0.57 5.38
CA GLY A 98 10.32 -1.97 4.97
C GLY A 98 11.57 -2.65 5.51
N ALA A 99 12.74 -2.03 5.40
CA ALA A 99 14.01 -2.57 5.90
C ALA A 99 13.96 -2.80 7.42
N VAL A 100 13.42 -1.85 8.18
CA VAL A 100 13.26 -1.97 9.64
C VAL A 100 12.30 -3.10 10.00
N ALA A 101 11.15 -3.18 9.31
CA ALA A 101 10.17 -4.26 9.54
C ALA A 101 10.78 -5.64 9.26
N SER A 102 11.45 -5.81 8.12
CA SER A 102 12.13 -7.07 7.77
C SER A 102 13.23 -7.44 8.77
N ALA A 103 14.02 -6.47 9.22
CA ALA A 103 15.06 -6.70 10.22
C ALA A 103 14.46 -7.14 11.57
N ALA A 104 13.34 -6.53 11.98
CA ALA A 104 12.62 -6.92 13.20
C ALA A 104 12.08 -8.35 13.09
N THR A 105 11.41 -8.70 11.98
CA THR A 105 10.90 -10.06 11.75
C THR A 105 12.02 -11.10 11.72
N TYR A 106 13.13 -10.81 11.04
CA TYR A 106 14.30 -11.71 11.01
C TYR A 106 14.87 -11.95 12.41
N ARG A 107 14.99 -10.90 13.22
CA ARG A 107 15.45 -11.02 14.62
C ARG A 107 14.52 -11.86 15.46
N ILE A 108 13.22 -11.65 15.36
CA ILE A 108 12.22 -12.47 16.07
C ILE A 108 12.35 -13.93 15.65
N ALA A 109 12.39 -14.20 14.35
CA ALA A 109 12.53 -15.56 13.83
C ALA A 109 13.83 -16.23 14.33
N LYS A 110 14.94 -15.49 14.42
CA LYS A 110 16.21 -15.99 14.93
C LYS A 110 16.17 -16.27 16.44
N VAL A 111 15.49 -15.45 17.24
CA VAL A 111 15.35 -15.66 18.69
C VAL A 111 14.46 -16.86 18.99
N VAL A 112 13.40 -17.08 18.21
CA VAL A 112 12.49 -18.22 18.39
C VAL A 112 13.14 -19.56 17.99
N GLN A 113 14.09 -19.52 17.04
CA GLN A 113 14.84 -20.71 16.59
C GLN A 113 16.15 -20.94 17.36
N ALA A 114 16.52 -20.05 18.28
CA ALA A 114 17.69 -20.17 19.14
C ALA A 114 17.34 -20.90 20.44
#